data_AF-B9M3T1-F1
#
_entry.id   AF-B9M3T1-F1
#
_cell.length_a   1.000
_cell.length_b   1.000
_cell.length_c   1.000
_cell.angle_alpha   90.00
_cell.angle_beta   90.00
_cell.angle_gamma   90.00
#
_symmetry.space_group_name_H-M   'P 1'
#
loop_
_entity.id
_entity.type
_entity.pdbx_description
1 polymer ?
#
loop_
_entity_poly.entity_id
_entity_poly.type
_entity_poly.pdbx_seq_one_letter_code
_entity_poly.pdbx_strand_id
1 'polypeptide(L)'
;MRRTWMALVLAFFTFSGFLMAFGGEDGKREDYQKQIELRLRTLRQNLDEQKARSSILKDDAKVRFDEDMRIFREKEKIAAAKLQRLRAATARTWGRGKAGVEAAMQDLNRQYEIMEERLKNP
;
A
#
# COMPACT_ATOMS: atom_id res chain seq x y z
N MET A 1 -5.32 -25.11 23.14
CA MET A 1 -4.71 -23.77 23.04
C MET A 1 -4.50 -23.37 21.58
N ARG A 2 -5.54 -22.93 20.87
CA ARG A 2 -5.45 -22.37 19.51
C ARG A 2 -6.74 -21.58 19.23
N ARG A 3 -6.90 -20.36 19.78
CA ARG A 3 -8.11 -19.53 19.52
C ARG A 3 -8.00 -18.08 20.04
N THR A 4 -6.84 -17.43 19.89
CA THR A 4 -6.67 -16.02 20.29
C THR A 4 -6.16 -15.09 19.19
N TRP A 5 -5.86 -15.58 17.99
CA TRP A 5 -5.32 -14.77 16.89
C TRP A 5 -6.38 -14.22 15.91
N MET A 6 -7.68 -14.39 16.21
CA MET A 6 -8.76 -13.79 15.41
C MET A 6 -9.50 -12.63 16.10
N ALA A 7 -9.14 -12.28 17.33
CA ALA A 7 -9.77 -11.16 18.05
C ALA A 7 -9.11 -9.79 17.80
N LEU A 8 -7.93 -9.74 17.16
CA LEU A 8 -7.19 -8.50 16.92
C LEU A 8 -7.43 -7.86 15.54
N VAL A 9 -8.26 -8.49 14.70
CA VAL A 9 -8.62 -7.95 13.36
C VAL A 9 -10.02 -7.30 13.35
N LEU A 10 -10.79 -7.42 14.45
CA LEU A 10 -12.18 -6.92 14.53
C LEU A 10 -12.36 -5.71 15.48
N ALA A 11 -11.28 -5.08 15.93
CA ALA A 11 -11.33 -3.89 16.79
C ALA A 11 -10.83 -2.60 16.10
N PHE A 12 -10.89 -2.54 14.77
CA PHE A 12 -10.65 -1.31 14.00
C PHE A 12 -11.87 -0.89 13.17
N PHE A 13 -13.07 -1.35 13.55
CA PHE A 13 -14.32 -1.08 12.83
C PHE A 13 -15.34 -0.25 13.62
N THR A 14 -15.02 0.27 14.82
CA THR A 14 -16.03 0.95 15.67
C THR A 14 -15.53 2.18 16.44
N PHE A 15 -14.53 2.92 15.95
CA PHE A 15 -14.24 4.25 16.52
C PHE A 15 -13.84 5.29 15.47
N SER A 16 -14.76 5.57 14.54
CA SER A 16 -14.76 6.86 13.85
C SER A 16 -16.20 7.36 13.65
N GLY A 17 -16.99 7.23 14.72
CA GLY A 17 -18.35 7.75 14.81
C GLY A 17 -18.53 8.78 15.92
N PHE A 18 -17.45 9.33 16.49
CA PHE A 18 -17.53 10.24 17.64
C PHE A 18 -16.47 11.35 17.58
N LEU A 19 -16.55 12.19 16.54
CA LEU A 19 -16.10 13.59 16.52
C LEU A 19 -16.57 14.25 15.21
N MET A 20 -17.89 14.26 14.98
CA MET A 20 -18.48 15.22 14.04
C MET A 20 -18.57 16.59 14.74
N ALA A 21 -17.48 17.34 14.74
CA ALA A 21 -17.47 18.79 14.93
C ALA A 21 -16.05 19.31 14.60
N PHE A 22 -15.92 19.98 13.44
CA PHE A 22 -14.69 20.49 12.78
C PHE A 22 -13.94 19.54 11.83
N GLY A 23 -14.56 19.20 10.70
CA GLY A 23 -13.84 18.64 9.55
C GLY A 23 -14.44 19.16 8.24
N GLY A 24 -13.92 20.28 7.72
CA GLY A 24 -14.20 20.73 6.36
C GLY A 24 -13.70 19.72 5.31
N GLU A 25 -13.91 20.02 4.02
CA GLU A 25 -13.43 19.20 2.91
C GLU A 25 -11.94 18.83 3.03
N ASP A 26 -11.13 19.70 3.61
CA ASP A 26 -9.69 19.53 3.76
C ASP A 26 -9.30 18.42 4.76
N GLY A 27 -10.08 18.20 5.82
CA GLY A 27 -9.84 17.10 6.76
C GLY A 27 -9.97 15.73 6.07
N LYS A 28 -10.98 15.57 5.22
CA LYS A 28 -11.19 14.32 4.44
C LYS A 28 -10.05 14.08 3.44
N ARG A 29 -9.46 15.15 2.91
CA ARG A 29 -8.32 15.08 1.98
C ARG A 29 -7.06 14.64 2.69
N GLU A 30 -6.77 15.22 3.85
CA GLU A 30 -5.63 14.84 4.69
C GLU A 30 -5.72 13.39 5.18
N ASP A 31 -6.89 12.95 5.64
CA ASP A 31 -7.10 11.56 6.08
C ASP A 31 -6.87 10.57 4.94
N TYR A 32 -7.33 10.89 3.74
CA TYR A 32 -7.05 10.08 2.57
C TYR A 32 -5.55 9.99 2.28
N GLN A 33 -4.82 11.12 2.31
CA GLN A 33 -3.37 11.13 2.09
C GLN A 33 -2.65 10.27 3.12
N LYS A 34 -2.98 10.41 4.41
CA LYS A 34 -2.40 9.62 5.51
C LYS A 34 -2.66 8.13 5.32
N GLN A 35 -3.86 7.75 4.89
CA GLN A 35 -4.18 6.35 4.59
C GLN A 35 -3.32 5.79 3.46
N ILE A 36 -3.12 6.53 2.37
CA ILE A 36 -2.27 6.07 1.26
C ILE A 36 -0.81 5.96 1.71
N GLU A 37 -0.29 6.92 2.48
CA GLU A 37 1.05 6.82 3.04
C GLU A 37 1.22 5.59 3.92
N LEU A 38 0.23 5.30 4.77
CA LEU A 38 0.26 4.13 5.63
C LEU A 38 0.32 2.85 4.80
N ARG A 39 -0.51 2.75 3.76
CA ARG A 39 -0.51 1.60 2.84
C ARG A 39 0.84 1.43 2.13
N LEU A 40 1.44 2.52 1.64
CA LEU A 40 2.78 2.49 1.03
C LEU A 40 3.84 1.96 2.02
N ARG A 41 3.82 2.45 3.27
CA ARG A 41 4.73 1.98 4.33
C ARG A 41 4.51 0.50 4.64
N THR A 42 3.27 0.05 4.77
CA THR A 42 2.94 -1.35 5.04
C THR A 42 3.41 -2.27 3.91
N LEU A 43 3.16 -1.91 2.65
CA LEU A 43 3.62 -2.70 1.51
C LEU A 43 5.15 -2.83 1.51
N ARG A 44 5.87 -1.74 1.81
CA ARG A 44 7.33 -1.76 1.89
C ARG A 44 7.84 -2.66 3.01
N GLN A 45 7.23 -2.62 4.20
CA GLN A 45 7.58 -3.51 5.30
C GLN A 45 7.36 -4.98 4.93
N ASN A 46 6.22 -5.28 4.31
CA ASN A 46 5.92 -6.64 3.85
C ASN A 46 6.91 -7.11 2.76
N LEU A 47 7.32 -6.20 1.88
CA LEU A 47 8.30 -6.48 0.83
C LEU A 47 9.68 -6.84 1.41
N ASP A 48 10.11 -6.17 2.48
CA ASP A 48 11.36 -6.48 3.18
C ASP A 48 11.31 -7.90 3.79
N GLU A 49 10.15 -8.31 4.33
CA GLU A 49 9.94 -9.68 4.81
C GLU A 49 9.96 -10.70 3.64
N GLN A 50 9.30 -10.38 2.53
CA GLN A 50 9.34 -11.22 1.32
C GLN A 50 10.74 -11.37 0.76
N LYS A 51 11.56 -10.31 0.79
CA LYS A 51 12.96 -10.36 0.35
C LYS A 51 13.80 -11.27 1.24
N ALA A 52 13.55 -11.30 2.54
CA ALA A 52 14.21 -12.26 3.42
C ALA A 52 13.83 -13.71 3.03
N ARG A 53 12.55 -13.95 2.73
CA ARG A 53 12.04 -15.26 2.29
C ARG A 53 12.57 -15.66 0.91
N SER A 54 12.83 -14.72 0.01
CA SER A 54 13.35 -15.04 -1.34
C SER A 54 14.76 -15.64 -1.33
N SER A 55 15.47 -15.57 -0.21
CA SER A 55 16.78 -16.21 -0.03
C SER A 55 16.75 -17.75 -0.17
N ILE A 56 15.59 -18.38 0.02
CA ILE A 56 15.41 -19.84 -0.11
C ILE A 56 15.06 -20.28 -1.54
N LEU A 57 14.83 -19.32 -2.46
CA LEU A 57 14.50 -19.62 -3.85
C LEU A 57 15.72 -20.15 -4.60
N LYS A 58 15.47 -20.96 -5.63
CA LYS A 58 16.49 -21.36 -6.62
C LYS A 58 16.93 -20.15 -7.45
N ASP A 59 18.12 -20.22 -8.04
CA ASP A 59 18.76 -19.09 -8.73
C ASP A 59 17.86 -18.45 -9.81
N ASP A 60 17.17 -19.23 -10.64
CA ASP A 60 16.26 -18.71 -11.67
C ASP A 60 15.05 -17.97 -11.07
N ALA A 61 14.47 -18.50 -9.99
CA ALA A 61 13.34 -17.88 -9.29
C ALA A 61 13.78 -16.62 -8.55
N LYS A 62 15.02 -16.59 -8.05
CA LYS A 62 15.63 -15.42 -7.40
C LYS A 62 15.88 -14.29 -8.38
N VAL A 63 16.41 -14.56 -9.58
CA VAL A 63 16.59 -13.54 -10.63
C VAL A 63 15.26 -12.91 -11.01
N ARG A 64 14.21 -13.71 -11.19
CA ARG A 64 12.86 -13.19 -11.49
C ARG A 64 12.30 -12.36 -10.33
N PHE A 65 12.50 -12.81 -9.09
CA PHE A 65 12.10 -12.06 -7.90
C PHE A 65 12.82 -10.71 -7.80
N ASP A 66 14.12 -10.66 -8.12
CA ASP A 66 14.89 -9.42 -8.10
C ASP A 66 14.43 -8.42 -9.17
N GLU A 67 13.98 -8.91 -10.33
CA GLU A 67 13.36 -8.06 -11.36
C GLU A 67 11.97 -7.57 -10.91
N ASP A 68 11.14 -8.46 -10.38
CA ASP A 68 9.82 -8.09 -9.82
C ASP A 68 9.96 -7.04 -8.71
N MET A 69 10.99 -7.18 -7.87
CA MET A 69 11.39 -6.23 -6.82
C MET A 69 11.82 -4.87 -7.40
N ARG A 70 12.52 -4.85 -8.53
CA ARG A 70 12.89 -3.61 -9.24
C ARG A 70 11.64 -2.90 -9.77
N ILE A 71 10.72 -3.65 -10.37
CA ILE A 71 9.44 -3.15 -10.88
C ILE A 71 8.59 -2.60 -9.73
N PHE A 72 8.52 -3.30 -8.60
CA PHE A 72 7.80 -2.86 -7.40
C PHE A 72 8.32 -1.50 -6.92
N ARG A 73 9.64 -1.34 -6.77
CA ARG A 73 10.25 -0.08 -6.33
C ARG A 73 9.95 1.08 -7.27
N GLU A 74 9.88 0.82 -8.57
CA GLU A 74 9.52 1.86 -9.54
C GLU A 74 8.05 2.28 -9.40
N LYS A 75 7.15 1.31 -9.24
CA LYS A 75 5.72 1.58 -8.97
C LYS A 75 5.51 2.32 -7.64
N GLU A 76 6.28 1.99 -6.60
CA GLU A 76 6.27 2.69 -5.31
C GLU A 76 6.62 4.17 -5.49
N LYS A 77 7.69 4.47 -6.22
CA LYS A 77 8.09 5.86 -6.55
C LYS A 77 6.99 6.61 -7.31
N ILE A 78 6.37 5.96 -8.29
CA ILE A 78 5.27 6.56 -9.06
C ILE A 78 4.08 6.87 -8.15
N ALA A 79 3.68 5.94 -7.27
CA ALA A 79 2.60 6.15 -6.33
C ALA A 79 2.92 7.28 -5.33
N ALA A 80 4.13 7.32 -4.79
CA ALA A 80 4.60 8.37 -3.89
C ALA A 80 4.60 9.75 -4.58
N ALA A 81 5.09 9.83 -5.83
CA ALA A 81 5.09 11.07 -6.61
C ALA A 81 3.66 11.55 -6.90
N LYS A 82 2.73 10.64 -7.23
CA LYS A 82 1.32 11.00 -7.42
C LYS A 82 0.67 11.48 -6.12
N LEU A 83 0.99 10.87 -4.99
CA LEU A 83 0.51 11.31 -3.68
C LEU A 83 1.03 12.72 -3.33
N GLN A 84 2.30 13.00 -3.64
CA GLN A 84 2.87 14.34 -3.46
C GLN A 84 2.17 15.37 -4.36
N ARG A 85 1.86 15.02 -5.62
CA ARG A 85 1.07 15.89 -6.51
C ARG A 85 -0.36 16.08 -6.02
N LEU A 86 -0.97 15.03 -5.48
CA LEU A 86 -2.31 15.10 -4.89
C LEU A 86 -2.33 16.08 -3.71
N ARG A 87 -1.29 16.09 -2.87
CA ARG A 87 -1.14 17.06 -1.76
C ARG A 87 -1.14 18.52 -2.22
N ALA A 88 -0.56 18.80 -3.38
CA ALA A 88 -0.56 20.12 -3.98
C ALA A 88 -1.81 20.42 -4.84
N ALA A 89 -2.73 19.46 -4.98
CA ALA A 89 -3.89 19.61 -5.84
C ALA A 89 -4.98 20.47 -5.20
N THR A 90 -5.57 21.35 -6.01
CA THR A 90 -6.75 22.12 -5.62
C THR A 90 -8.01 21.25 -5.57
N ALA A 91 -9.08 21.73 -4.93
CA ALA A 91 -10.38 21.08 -4.88
C ALA A 91 -10.88 20.57 -6.24
N ARG A 92 -10.76 21.41 -7.28
CA ARG A 92 -11.20 21.08 -8.65
C ARG A 92 -10.42 19.92 -9.28
N THR A 93 -9.14 19.80 -8.94
CA THR A 93 -8.24 18.77 -9.48
C THR A 93 -8.11 17.54 -8.57
N TRP A 94 -8.61 17.64 -7.34
CA TRP A 94 -8.44 16.62 -6.30
C TRP A 94 -8.99 15.26 -6.72
N GLY A 95 -10.21 15.21 -7.28
CA GLY A 95 -10.83 13.95 -7.72
C GLY A 95 -10.02 13.21 -8.78
N ARG A 96 -9.47 13.95 -9.77
CA ARG A 96 -8.60 13.37 -10.80
C ARG A 96 -7.26 12.91 -10.21
N GLY A 97 -6.68 13.71 -9.32
CA GLY A 97 -5.44 13.35 -8.62
C GLY A 97 -5.62 12.08 -7.77
N LYS A 98 -6.73 11.99 -7.04
CA LYS A 98 -7.13 10.82 -6.25
C LYS A 98 -7.21 9.57 -7.11
N ALA A 99 -7.97 9.61 -8.21
CA ALA A 99 -8.06 8.47 -9.13
C ALA A 99 -6.68 8.04 -9.68
N GLY A 100 -5.78 9.00 -9.94
CA GLY A 100 -4.41 8.71 -10.34
C GLY A 100 -3.59 8.01 -9.25
N VAL A 101 -3.75 8.41 -7.99
CA VAL A 101 -3.12 7.74 -6.83
C VAL A 101 -3.69 6.33 -6.66
N GLU A 102 -5.01 6.16 -6.76
CA GLU A 102 -5.66 4.86 -6.64
C GLU A 102 -5.19 3.88 -7.71
N ALA A 103 -5.10 4.33 -8.97
CA ALA A 103 -4.57 3.50 -10.05
C ALA A 103 -3.12 3.08 -9.80
N ALA A 104 -2.25 4.00 -9.35
CA ALA A 104 -0.86 3.66 -9.04
C ALA A 104 -0.74 2.70 -7.84
N MET A 105 -1.59 2.87 -6.82
CA MET A 105 -1.64 1.95 -5.68
C MET A 105 -2.17 0.56 -6.08
N GLN A 106 -3.16 0.49 -6.97
CA GLN A 106 -3.67 -0.78 -7.50
C GLN A 106 -2.58 -1.51 -8.30
N ASP A 107 -1.85 -0.79 -9.14
CA ASP A 107 -0.72 -1.34 -9.89
C ASP A 107 0.40 -1.84 -8.98
N LEU A 108 0.68 -1.11 -7.89
CA LEU A 108 1.66 -1.51 -6.88
C LEU A 108 1.21 -2.77 -6.13
N ASN A 109 -0.05 -2.83 -5.69
CA ASN A 109 -0.62 -4.01 -5.04
C ASN A 109 -0.57 -5.24 -5.93
N ARG A 110 -0.95 -5.11 -7.21
CA ARG A 110 -0.89 -6.21 -8.17
C ARG A 110 0.54 -6.75 -8.31
N GLN A 111 1.54 -5.87 -8.35
CA GLN A 111 2.94 -6.31 -8.40
C GLN A 111 3.33 -7.08 -7.13
N TYR A 112 2.90 -6.60 -5.97
CA TYR A 112 3.13 -7.28 -4.70
C TYR A 112 2.47 -8.66 -4.65
N GLU A 113 1.23 -8.80 -5.14
CA GLU A 113 0.52 -10.08 -5.24
C GLU A 113 1.27 -11.08 -6.13
N ILE A 114 1.77 -10.66 -7.30
CA ILE A 114 2.60 -11.49 -8.18
C ILE A 114 3.86 -11.99 -7.46
N MET A 115 4.52 -11.11 -6.70
CA MET A 115 5.71 -11.47 -5.92
C MET A 115 5.38 -12.46 -4.80
N GLU A 116 4.24 -12.28 -4.12
CA GLU A 116 3.78 -13.17 -3.07
C GLU A 116 3.42 -14.56 -3.61
N GLU A 117 2.73 -14.63 -4.74
CA GLU A 117 2.38 -15.89 -5.42
C GLU A 117 3.64 -16.67 -5.81
N ARG A 118 4.66 -15.98 -6.31
CA ARG A 118 5.95 -16.60 -6.66
C ARG A 118 6.65 -17.23 -5.46
N LEU A 119 6.54 -16.61 -4.27
CA LEU A 119 7.10 -17.18 -3.04
C LEU A 119 6.31 -18.40 -2.53
N LYS A 120 5.00 -18.47 -2.83
CA LYS A 120 4.15 -19.61 -2.47
C LYS A 120 4.36 -20.80 -3.41
N ASN A 121 4.66 -20.56 -4.69
CA ASN A 121 4.96 -21.57 -5.71
C ASN A 121 6.35 -21.33 -6.34
N PRO A 122 7.43 -21.64 -5.60
CA PRO A 122 8.81 -21.36 -6.01
C PRO A 122 9.32 -22.21 -7.19
#